data_AF-A0A9P6BNE3-F1
#
_entry.id   AF-A0A9P6BNE3-F1
#
_cell.length_a   1.000
_cell.length_b   1.000
_cell.length_c   1.000
_cell.angle_alpha   90.00
_cell.angle_beta   90.00
_cell.angle_gamma   90.00
#
_symmetry.space_group_name_H-M   'P 1'
#
loop_
_entity.id
_entity.type
_entity.pdbx_description
1 polymer ?
#
loop_
_entity_poly.entity_id
_entity_poly.type
_entity_poly.pdbx_seq_one_letter_code
_entity_poly.pdbx_strand_id
1 'polypeptide(L)'
;MPCGAPCDRLPCNKRCLKYLDCGHQCPSVCGEKCPPTVFCVECKDPETMNTIVDLIMQQTLSKVNVDEDPILVLACDHALTMTTLDGMMEMSNYYQESMDLKTGEITFTGKRDLPGEEVSQVSCHLCRKPIIGLCRYGRRVKYAQLSLRLKKHQVVQARLIKDALQKFEVAQVLIEEKQLEFLTAIKISDAKTDIKPPRDEQRSLGRFKDQSTWLPNADFSNISRVYHISKNQEKLWKWLIEQASDSYSMFRRIHEMASKSPSKQLFDATVSHLYRLKTGPSIDPSIGPDEQQASMSDEEYTRITETIQSCMLECGLPRDGHGGSSNVDSLHEMTNALILVLAQALEVLKIEGPSSGWYWFTEDLIQCAGIHVEILKELALNGKYDKKLAFARMSRMELLLRATQWIGMRVASEDELDAKLKRVDYLTEQFMMELKEIEEGCPLEIKDECVRRATLLEERMTIAAASARNPTCYHQVTTREKVQLFRAMSQELGGTGHWYRCPNGHTYVIGNCGGAMQQSTCYECGAPIGGSSHRLQTGNTADEEFEGFYRRQV
;
A
#
# COMPACT_ATOMS: atom_id res chain seq x y z
N MET A 1 -21.83 20.49 -13.02
CA MET A 1 -21.00 20.34 -11.81
C MET A 1 -21.83 20.26 -10.55
N PRO A 2 -21.59 19.28 -9.66
CA PRO A 2 -22.25 19.19 -8.36
C PRO A 2 -21.89 20.36 -7.43
N CYS A 3 -22.77 20.67 -6.48
CA CYS A 3 -22.54 21.72 -5.49
C CYS A 3 -21.33 21.37 -4.61
N GLY A 4 -20.32 22.24 -4.57
CA GLY A 4 -19.08 22.04 -3.80
C GLY A 4 -17.84 21.67 -4.61
N ALA A 5 -17.99 21.26 -5.87
CA ALA A 5 -16.86 21.04 -6.79
C ALA A 5 -16.33 22.35 -7.40
N PRO A 6 -15.05 22.42 -7.80
CA PRO A 6 -14.50 23.57 -8.52
C PRO A 6 -15.39 23.95 -9.71
N CYS A 7 -15.63 25.26 -9.87
CA CYS A 7 -16.54 25.75 -10.89
C CYS A 7 -15.93 25.67 -12.30
N ASP A 8 -16.76 25.33 -13.29
CA ASP A 8 -16.40 25.36 -14.72
C ASP A 8 -16.76 26.68 -15.42
N ARG A 9 -17.35 27.64 -14.68
CA ARG A 9 -17.72 28.94 -15.22
C ARG A 9 -16.46 29.77 -15.47
N LEU A 10 -16.32 30.29 -16.69
CA LEU A 10 -15.28 31.26 -17.03
C LEU A 10 -15.61 32.65 -16.43
N PRO A 11 -14.61 33.38 -15.91
CA PRO A 11 -14.81 34.73 -15.39
C PRO A 11 -15.23 35.71 -16.49
N CYS A 12 -16.06 36.69 -16.14
CA CYS A 12 -16.49 37.76 -17.03
C CYS A 12 -15.86 39.08 -16.58
N ASN A 13 -15.29 39.87 -17.48
CA ASN A 13 -14.72 41.20 -17.17
C ASN A 13 -15.67 42.37 -17.45
N LYS A 14 -16.84 42.11 -18.04
CA LYS A 14 -17.79 43.16 -18.39
C LYS A 14 -18.54 43.66 -17.16
N ARG A 15 -18.78 44.97 -17.11
CA ARG A 15 -19.69 45.59 -16.14
C ARG A 15 -21.10 45.02 -16.29
N CYS A 16 -21.81 44.89 -15.19
CA CYS A 16 -23.18 44.41 -15.17
C CYS A 16 -24.11 45.42 -15.87
N LEU A 17 -24.99 44.92 -16.74
CA LEU A 17 -25.96 45.72 -17.48
C LEU A 17 -27.29 45.92 -16.72
N LYS A 18 -27.40 45.40 -15.49
CA LYS A 18 -28.60 45.56 -14.65
C LYS A 18 -28.61 46.92 -13.98
N TYR A 19 -29.80 47.41 -13.69
CA TYR A 19 -30.02 48.64 -12.94
C TYR A 19 -30.32 48.31 -11.47
N LEU A 20 -29.84 49.17 -10.57
CA LEU A 20 -30.15 49.14 -9.14
C LEU A 20 -31.53 49.76 -8.88
N ASP A 21 -32.06 49.61 -7.66
CA ASP A 21 -33.35 50.21 -7.27
C ASP A 21 -33.36 51.75 -7.38
N CYS A 22 -32.19 52.38 -7.34
CA CYS A 22 -32.03 53.82 -7.56
C CYS A 22 -32.07 54.24 -9.05
N GLY A 23 -32.19 53.30 -9.99
CA GLY A 23 -32.25 53.57 -11.43
C GLY A 23 -30.91 53.68 -12.15
N HIS A 24 -29.78 53.62 -11.43
CA HIS A 24 -28.44 53.68 -12.02
C HIS A 24 -27.87 52.30 -12.36
N GLN A 25 -26.92 52.26 -13.30
CA GLN A 25 -26.28 51.01 -13.72
C GLN A 25 -25.45 50.39 -12.60
N CYS A 26 -25.58 49.09 -12.41
CA CYS A 26 -24.84 48.32 -11.42
C CYS A 26 -23.32 48.53 -11.56
N PRO A 27 -22.60 48.92 -10.48
CA PRO A 27 -21.15 49.16 -10.51
C PRO A 27 -20.33 47.86 -10.46
N SER A 28 -20.99 46.69 -10.43
CA SER A 28 -20.34 45.39 -10.28
C SER A 28 -20.22 44.62 -11.59
N VAL A 29 -19.56 43.46 -11.53
CA VAL A 29 -19.25 42.60 -12.67
C VAL A 29 -20.46 41.77 -13.12
N CYS A 30 -20.48 41.42 -14.40
CA CYS A 30 -21.51 40.56 -14.96
C CYS A 30 -21.57 39.20 -14.26
N GLY A 31 -22.78 38.78 -13.86
CA GLY A 31 -23.00 37.46 -13.31
C GLY A 31 -22.83 37.30 -11.79
N GLU A 32 -22.48 38.39 -11.09
CA GLU A 32 -22.52 38.49 -9.64
C GLU A 32 -23.90 38.97 -9.14
N LYS A 33 -24.10 38.88 -7.82
CA LYS A 33 -25.24 39.52 -7.16
C LYS A 33 -25.03 41.03 -7.19
N CYS A 34 -26.02 41.77 -7.69
CA CYS A 34 -25.97 43.23 -7.71
C CYS A 34 -25.85 43.75 -6.26
N PRO A 35 -24.94 44.70 -6.01
CA PRO A 35 -24.73 45.24 -4.67
C PRO A 35 -25.90 46.12 -4.24
N PRO A 36 -26.03 46.40 -2.92
CA PRO A 36 -26.98 47.39 -2.41
C PRO A 36 -26.78 48.78 -3.03
N THR A 37 -27.84 49.60 -3.03
CA THR A 37 -27.83 50.99 -3.54
C THR A 37 -26.78 51.89 -2.89
N VAL A 38 -26.31 51.55 -1.70
CA VAL A 38 -25.26 52.27 -0.96
C VAL A 38 -23.92 52.31 -1.72
N PHE A 39 -23.62 51.29 -2.54
CA PHE A 39 -22.42 51.23 -3.36
C PHE A 39 -22.57 51.94 -4.72
N CYS A 40 -23.68 52.62 -4.97
CA CYS A 40 -23.91 53.34 -6.21
C CYS A 40 -23.02 54.58 -6.31
N VAL A 41 -22.22 54.66 -7.37
CA VAL A 41 -21.28 55.76 -7.65
C VAL A 41 -22.00 57.10 -7.89
N GLU A 42 -23.23 57.05 -8.41
CA GLU A 42 -24.02 58.25 -8.74
C GLU A 42 -24.81 58.78 -7.54
N CYS A 43 -25.34 57.90 -6.68
CA CYS A 43 -26.07 58.30 -5.47
C CYS A 43 -25.17 58.86 -4.37
N LYS A 44 -23.86 58.58 -4.41
CA LYS A 44 -22.82 59.14 -3.54
C LYS A 44 -23.15 59.08 -2.04
N ASP A 45 -23.31 57.87 -1.52
CA ASP A 45 -23.43 57.65 -0.08
C ASP A 45 -22.14 58.11 0.66
N PRO A 46 -22.22 59.00 1.66
CA PRO A 46 -21.05 59.65 2.25
C PRO A 46 -20.12 58.72 3.05
N GLU A 47 -20.63 57.63 3.64
CA GLU A 47 -19.79 56.67 4.36
C GLU A 47 -19.06 55.73 3.39
N THR A 48 -19.76 55.26 2.37
CA THR A 48 -19.23 54.26 1.43
C THR A 48 -18.20 54.87 0.47
N MET A 49 -18.35 56.14 0.10
CA MET A 49 -17.46 56.81 -0.86
C MET A 49 -16.02 57.01 -0.37
N ASN A 50 -15.81 57.08 0.95
CA ASN A 50 -14.48 57.23 1.56
C ASN A 50 -13.79 55.88 1.81
N THR A 51 -14.47 54.77 1.55
CA THR A 51 -13.88 53.43 1.73
C THR A 51 -12.83 53.19 0.66
N ILE A 52 -11.66 52.70 1.08
CA ILE A 52 -10.58 52.27 0.17
C ILE A 52 -11.02 50.96 -0.47
N VAL A 53 -11.21 50.97 -1.80
CA VAL A 53 -11.67 49.81 -2.58
C VAL A 53 -10.55 49.25 -3.46
N ASP A 54 -9.58 50.08 -3.85
CA ASP A 54 -8.40 49.66 -4.60
C ASP A 54 -7.18 49.63 -3.67
N LEU A 55 -6.58 48.45 -3.50
CA LEU A 55 -5.40 48.28 -2.65
C LEU A 55 -4.08 48.44 -3.40
N ILE A 56 -4.11 48.34 -4.71
CA ILE A 56 -2.93 48.50 -5.56
C ILE A 56 -2.60 49.99 -5.65
N MET A 57 -3.60 50.82 -5.99
CA MET A 57 -3.41 52.27 -6.10
C MET A 57 -3.81 53.06 -4.85
N GLN A 58 -4.31 52.39 -3.80
CA GLN A 58 -4.83 53.00 -2.57
C GLN A 58 -5.91 54.06 -2.82
N GLN A 59 -6.85 53.76 -3.73
CA GLN A 59 -7.92 54.67 -4.12
C GLN A 59 -9.24 54.37 -3.39
N THR A 60 -9.97 55.44 -3.09
CA THR A 60 -11.33 55.37 -2.53
C THR A 60 -12.36 55.18 -3.64
N LEU A 61 -13.54 54.69 -3.28
CA LEU A 61 -14.64 54.47 -4.25
C LEU A 61 -14.97 55.72 -5.07
N SER A 62 -14.83 56.92 -4.49
CA SER A 62 -15.06 58.19 -5.19
C SER A 62 -14.11 58.48 -6.35
N LYS A 63 -12.91 57.87 -6.34
CA LYS A 63 -11.83 58.12 -7.32
C LYS A 63 -11.70 57.00 -8.34
N VAL A 64 -12.23 55.82 -8.05
CA VAL A 64 -12.15 54.66 -8.94
C VAL A 64 -13.17 54.77 -10.07
N ASN A 65 -12.71 54.49 -11.29
CA ASN A 65 -13.57 54.40 -12.46
C ASN A 65 -14.19 52.98 -12.57
N VAL A 66 -15.47 52.85 -12.21
CA VAL A 66 -16.18 51.55 -12.23
C VAL A 66 -16.49 51.00 -13.62
N ASP A 67 -16.34 51.82 -14.67
CA ASP A 67 -16.46 51.35 -16.06
C ASP A 67 -15.21 50.62 -16.54
N GLU A 68 -14.04 51.00 -16.01
CA GLU A 68 -12.76 50.36 -16.31
C GLU A 68 -12.44 49.23 -15.32
N ASP A 69 -12.65 49.46 -14.02
CA ASP A 69 -12.38 48.49 -12.96
C ASP A 69 -13.60 48.35 -12.03
N PRO A 70 -14.56 47.46 -12.38
CA PRO A 70 -15.78 47.28 -11.60
C PRO A 70 -15.50 46.77 -10.18
N ILE A 71 -16.40 47.07 -9.25
CA ILE A 71 -16.26 46.65 -7.86
C ILE A 71 -16.98 45.33 -7.56
N LEU A 72 -16.44 44.56 -6.61
CA LEU A 72 -17.03 43.33 -6.12
C LEU A 72 -17.29 43.46 -4.62
N VAL A 73 -18.55 43.34 -4.25
CA VAL A 73 -18.98 43.39 -2.83
C VAL A 73 -18.87 42.00 -2.23
N LEU A 74 -18.05 41.89 -1.19
CA LEU A 74 -17.80 40.68 -0.44
C LEU A 74 -18.98 40.37 0.50
N ALA A 75 -19.11 39.12 0.94
CA ALA A 75 -20.09 38.71 1.95
C ALA A 75 -19.90 39.37 3.34
N CYS A 76 -18.80 40.10 3.53
CA CYS A 76 -18.53 40.90 4.72
C CYS A 76 -18.88 42.39 4.55
N ASP A 77 -19.63 42.74 3.50
CA ASP A 77 -20.07 44.10 3.15
C ASP A 77 -18.93 45.08 2.82
N HIS A 78 -17.74 44.57 2.52
CA HIS A 78 -16.64 45.37 2.00
C HIS A 78 -16.59 45.23 0.48
N ALA A 79 -16.30 46.33 -0.22
CA ALA A 79 -16.11 46.35 -1.66
C ALA A 79 -14.62 46.42 -1.99
N LEU A 80 -14.18 45.65 -2.98
CA LEU A 80 -12.84 45.75 -3.56
C LEU A 80 -12.92 45.82 -5.08
N THR A 81 -11.93 46.44 -5.71
CA THR A 81 -11.84 46.45 -7.18
C THR A 81 -11.55 45.06 -7.74
N MET A 82 -11.96 44.84 -8.98
CA MET A 82 -11.75 43.58 -9.68
C MET A 82 -10.25 43.30 -9.84
N THR A 83 -9.44 44.30 -10.21
CA THR A 83 -7.97 44.16 -10.32
C THR A 83 -7.32 43.73 -9.01
N THR A 84 -7.70 44.37 -7.90
CA THR A 84 -7.20 44.03 -6.55
C THR A 84 -7.53 42.58 -6.20
N LEU A 85 -8.79 42.18 -6.41
CA LEU A 85 -9.23 40.82 -6.09
C LEU A 85 -8.62 39.77 -7.03
N ASP A 86 -8.42 40.08 -8.31
CA ASP A 86 -7.75 39.18 -9.26
C ASP A 86 -6.30 38.90 -8.83
N GLY A 87 -5.59 39.94 -8.36
CA GLY A 87 -4.26 39.80 -7.77
C GLY A 87 -4.26 38.95 -6.49
N MET A 88 -5.17 39.24 -5.55
CA MET A 88 -5.30 38.46 -4.30
C MET A 88 -5.73 37.01 -4.53
N MET A 89 -6.48 36.76 -5.60
CA MET A 89 -6.98 35.44 -5.98
C MET A 89 -6.07 34.72 -6.97
N GLU A 90 -4.96 35.31 -7.42
CA GLU A 90 -3.99 34.67 -8.31
C GLU A 90 -4.67 33.99 -9.52
N MET A 91 -5.53 34.72 -10.23
CA MET A 91 -6.42 34.16 -11.27
C MET A 91 -5.67 33.38 -12.36
N SER A 92 -4.45 33.80 -12.68
CA SER A 92 -3.55 33.16 -13.64
C SER A 92 -3.18 31.72 -13.29
N ASN A 93 -3.26 31.32 -12.02
CA ASN A 93 -3.02 29.93 -11.61
C ASN A 93 -4.19 28.99 -11.93
N TYR A 94 -5.40 29.52 -12.14
CA TYR A 94 -6.64 28.73 -12.28
C TYR A 94 -7.28 28.80 -13.67
N TYR A 95 -6.93 29.82 -14.44
CA TYR A 95 -7.49 30.09 -15.76
C TYR A 95 -6.39 30.36 -16.78
N GLN A 96 -6.72 30.09 -18.05
CA GLN A 96 -5.87 30.46 -19.17
C GLN A 96 -6.24 31.85 -19.63
N GLU A 97 -5.26 32.74 -19.62
CA GLU A 97 -5.40 34.15 -19.98
C GLU A 97 -4.85 34.37 -21.40
N SER A 98 -5.59 35.14 -22.20
CA SER A 98 -5.14 35.69 -23.46
C SER A 98 -5.20 37.21 -23.37
N MET A 99 -4.11 37.88 -23.73
CA MET A 99 -4.05 39.33 -23.74
C MET A 99 -4.20 39.82 -25.18
N ASP A 100 -5.18 40.70 -25.39
CA ASP A 100 -5.33 41.36 -26.67
C ASP A 100 -4.23 42.43 -26.83
N LEU A 101 -3.33 42.21 -27.79
CA LEU A 101 -2.16 43.08 -28.04
C LEU A 101 -2.53 44.52 -28.42
N LYS A 102 -3.79 44.79 -28.76
CA LYS A 102 -4.29 46.12 -29.18
C LYS A 102 -4.95 46.89 -28.05
N THR A 103 -5.64 46.22 -27.13
CA THR A 103 -6.42 46.85 -26.05
C THR A 103 -5.78 46.66 -24.68
N GLY A 104 -4.84 45.72 -24.55
CA GLY A 104 -4.27 45.31 -23.25
C GLY A 104 -5.27 44.56 -22.36
N GLU A 105 -6.47 44.25 -22.87
CA GLU A 105 -7.52 43.58 -22.11
C GLU A 105 -7.19 42.09 -21.96
N ILE A 106 -7.29 41.59 -20.73
CA ILE A 106 -7.11 40.17 -20.42
C ILE A 106 -8.46 39.48 -20.60
N THR A 107 -8.50 38.43 -21.40
CA THR A 107 -9.67 37.57 -21.56
C THR A 107 -9.34 36.15 -21.12
N PHE A 108 -10.29 35.48 -20.46
CA PHE A 108 -10.12 34.11 -20.00
C PHE A 108 -10.65 33.15 -21.06
N THR A 109 -9.74 32.46 -21.76
CA THR A 109 -10.05 31.58 -22.90
C THR A 109 -10.33 30.14 -22.48
N GLY A 110 -9.82 29.73 -21.31
CA GLY A 110 -9.91 28.36 -20.84
C GLY A 110 -9.65 28.21 -19.35
N LYS A 111 -9.78 26.97 -18.87
CA LYS A 111 -9.49 26.57 -17.49
C LYS A 111 -8.06 26.01 -17.47
N ARG A 112 -7.30 26.29 -16.40
CA ARG A 112 -6.06 25.55 -16.12
C ARG A 112 -6.33 24.37 -15.19
N ASP A 113 -5.44 23.40 -15.26
CA ASP A 113 -5.35 22.33 -14.28
C ASP A 113 -5.10 22.94 -12.91
N LEU A 114 -5.78 22.40 -11.89
CA LEU A 114 -5.62 22.92 -10.55
C LEU A 114 -4.22 22.55 -10.03
N PRO A 115 -3.57 23.43 -9.25
CA PRO A 115 -2.15 23.30 -8.92
C PRO A 115 -1.77 22.05 -8.10
N GLY A 116 -2.72 21.18 -7.73
CA GLY A 116 -2.48 19.93 -6.98
C GLY A 116 -1.99 20.15 -5.54
N GLU A 117 -1.51 21.35 -5.24
CA GLU A 117 -0.98 21.79 -3.95
C GLU A 117 -2.05 22.48 -3.09
N GLU A 118 -1.73 22.60 -1.80
CA GLU A 118 -2.60 23.22 -0.81
C GLU A 118 -2.77 24.72 -1.09
N VAL A 119 -4.02 25.13 -1.26
CA VAL A 119 -4.39 26.55 -1.41
C VAL A 119 -5.14 27.00 -0.17
N SER A 120 -4.63 28.06 0.46
CA SER A 120 -5.26 28.70 1.61
C SER A 120 -6.45 29.57 1.18
N GLN A 121 -7.45 29.67 2.06
CA GLN A 121 -8.58 30.53 1.81
C GLN A 121 -8.20 32.00 2.02
N VAL A 122 -8.36 32.82 0.99
CA VAL A 122 -8.06 34.25 1.08
C VAL A 122 -9.13 34.96 1.90
N SER A 123 -8.66 35.77 2.83
CA SER A 123 -9.49 36.61 3.69
C SER A 123 -9.52 38.06 3.20
N CYS A 124 -10.64 38.74 3.43
CA CYS A 124 -10.77 40.18 3.25
C CYS A 124 -9.70 40.91 4.07
N HIS A 125 -9.00 41.87 3.48
CA HIS A 125 -7.95 42.61 4.20
C HIS A 125 -8.50 43.54 5.30
N LEU A 126 -9.74 44.01 5.18
CA LEU A 126 -10.37 44.93 6.15
C LEU A 126 -10.82 44.22 7.43
N CYS A 127 -11.44 43.04 7.29
CA CYS A 127 -12.08 42.35 8.41
C CYS A 127 -11.60 40.91 8.66
N ARG A 128 -10.67 40.40 7.84
CA ARG A 128 -10.14 39.03 7.90
C ARG A 128 -11.18 37.92 7.74
N LYS A 129 -12.44 38.24 7.42
CA LYS A 129 -13.45 37.24 7.06
C LYS A 129 -13.06 36.56 5.73
N PRO A 130 -13.26 35.23 5.60
CA PRO A 130 -12.94 34.51 4.37
C PRO A 130 -13.79 35.01 3.20
N ILE A 131 -13.17 35.18 2.04
CA ILE A 131 -13.89 35.58 0.82
C ILE A 131 -14.64 34.36 0.29
N ILE A 132 -15.96 34.43 0.31
CA ILE A 132 -16.89 33.41 -0.17
C ILE A 132 -18.06 34.05 -0.91
N GLY A 133 -18.73 33.27 -1.77
CA GLY A 133 -19.99 33.66 -2.39
C GLY A 133 -19.88 34.43 -3.70
N LEU A 134 -18.67 34.85 -4.11
CA LEU A 134 -18.41 35.42 -5.42
C LEU A 134 -18.40 34.32 -6.50
N CYS A 135 -19.14 34.53 -7.57
CA CYS A 135 -19.24 33.60 -8.70
C CYS A 135 -17.96 33.57 -9.56
N ARG A 136 -17.34 34.73 -9.80
CA ARG A 136 -16.11 34.94 -10.58
C ARG A 136 -14.97 34.08 -10.06
N TYR A 137 -14.74 34.11 -8.75
CA TYR A 137 -13.69 33.36 -8.06
C TYR A 137 -14.14 31.97 -7.60
N GLY A 138 -15.31 31.50 -8.06
CA GLY A 138 -15.93 30.28 -7.57
C GLY A 138 -15.05 29.04 -7.74
N ARG A 139 -14.21 28.95 -8.78
CA ARG A 139 -13.27 27.84 -8.99
C ARG A 139 -12.23 27.76 -7.86
N ARG A 140 -11.50 28.85 -7.63
CA ARG A 140 -10.48 28.95 -6.57
C ARG A 140 -11.07 28.82 -5.17
N VAL A 141 -12.15 29.54 -4.87
CA VAL A 141 -12.76 29.54 -3.54
C VAL A 141 -13.26 28.14 -3.18
N LYS A 142 -13.93 27.45 -4.10
CA LYS A 142 -14.37 26.06 -3.86
C LYS A 142 -13.20 25.10 -3.76
N TYR A 143 -12.15 25.26 -4.57
CA TYR A 143 -10.93 24.47 -4.45
C TYR A 143 -10.26 24.65 -3.08
N ALA A 144 -10.12 25.87 -2.57
CA ALA A 144 -9.56 26.15 -1.24
C ALA A 144 -10.43 25.59 -0.09
N GLN A 145 -11.75 25.61 -0.23
CA GLN A 145 -12.64 24.98 0.75
C GLN A 145 -12.50 23.45 0.76
N LEU A 146 -12.26 22.88 -0.41
CA LEU A 146 -12.12 21.45 -0.62
C LEU A 146 -10.76 20.95 -0.12
N SER A 147 -9.67 21.64 -0.44
CA SER A 147 -8.32 21.35 0.08
C SER A 147 -8.31 21.36 1.61
N LEU A 148 -8.98 22.34 2.24
CA LEU A 148 -9.11 22.41 3.69
C LEU A 148 -9.85 21.20 4.28
N ARG A 149 -10.94 20.75 3.64
CA ARG A 149 -11.71 19.58 4.08
C ARG A 149 -10.89 18.30 3.94
N LEU A 150 -10.18 18.14 2.82
CA LEU A 150 -9.29 17.01 2.58
C LEU A 150 -8.19 16.96 3.64
N LYS A 151 -7.54 18.08 3.95
CA LYS A 151 -6.51 18.17 4.99
C LYS A 151 -7.03 17.78 6.37
N LYS A 152 -8.20 18.28 6.76
CA LYS A 152 -8.84 17.86 8.03
C LYS A 152 -9.08 16.36 8.06
N HIS A 153 -9.52 15.78 6.95
CA HIS A 153 -9.70 14.33 6.84
C HIS A 153 -8.37 13.58 6.94
N GLN A 154 -7.34 13.99 6.19
CA GLN A 154 -5.99 13.42 6.24
C GLN A 154 -5.41 13.43 7.66
N VAL A 155 -5.51 14.54 8.39
CA VAL A 155 -4.99 14.65 9.77
C VAL A 155 -5.69 13.67 10.70
N VAL A 156 -7.00 13.51 10.57
CA VAL A 156 -7.77 12.53 11.37
C VAL A 156 -7.35 11.10 11.00
N GLN A 157 -7.23 10.79 9.71
CA GLN A 157 -6.80 9.47 9.24
C GLN A 157 -5.39 9.13 9.69
N ALA A 158 -4.43 10.05 9.54
CA ALA A 158 -3.05 9.86 9.97
C ALA A 158 -2.95 9.59 11.49
N ARG A 159 -3.79 10.26 12.29
CA ARG A 159 -3.89 9.98 13.74
C ARG A 159 -4.41 8.57 14.01
N LEU A 160 -5.50 8.17 13.34
CA LEU A 160 -6.07 6.82 13.49
C LEU A 160 -5.08 5.73 13.08
N ILE A 161 -4.32 5.94 12.00
CA ILE A 161 -3.27 5.03 11.54
C ILE A 161 -2.18 4.93 12.60
N LYS A 162 -1.73 6.06 13.16
CA LYS A 162 -0.72 6.06 14.23
C LYS A 162 -1.19 5.28 15.46
N ASP A 163 -2.43 5.46 15.89
CA ASP A 163 -3.00 4.75 17.03
C ASP A 163 -3.15 3.24 16.73
N ALA A 164 -3.48 2.87 15.48
CA ALA A 164 -3.56 1.47 15.05
C ALA A 164 -2.19 0.81 14.92
N LEU A 165 -1.17 1.53 14.43
CA LEU A 165 0.22 1.08 14.37
C LEU A 165 0.77 0.74 15.75
N GLN A 166 0.52 1.60 16.75
CA GLN A 166 0.95 1.33 18.13
C GLN A 166 0.35 0.02 18.67
N LYS A 167 -0.91 -0.28 18.33
CA LYS A 167 -1.54 -1.55 18.71
C LYS A 167 -0.96 -2.74 17.93
N PHE A 168 -0.64 -2.53 16.66
CA PHE A 168 -0.03 -3.55 15.82
C PHE A 168 1.39 -3.92 16.28
N GLU A 169 2.21 -2.93 16.68
CA GLU A 169 3.53 -3.17 17.28
C GLU A 169 3.42 -4.03 18.55
N VAL A 170 2.44 -3.75 19.41
CA VAL A 170 2.15 -4.58 20.59
C VAL A 170 1.74 -5.99 20.18
N ALA A 171 0.93 -6.14 19.12
CA ALA A 171 0.54 -7.45 18.60
C ALA A 171 1.73 -8.25 18.06
N GLN A 172 2.68 -7.61 17.37
CA GLN A 172 3.91 -8.23 16.89
C GLN A 172 4.72 -8.83 18.04
N VAL A 173 4.99 -8.03 19.08
CA VAL A 173 5.74 -8.47 20.27
C VAL A 173 5.03 -9.63 20.97
N LEU A 174 3.71 -9.54 21.17
CA LEU A 174 2.93 -10.61 21.81
C LEU A 174 2.95 -11.91 21.02
N ILE A 175 2.93 -11.84 19.68
CA ILE A 175 3.03 -13.02 18.82
C ILE A 175 4.41 -13.65 18.96
N GLU A 176 5.48 -12.85 18.95
CA GLU A 176 6.86 -13.35 19.12
C GLU A 176 7.05 -14.03 20.49
N GLU A 177 6.56 -13.43 21.57
CA GLU A 177 6.64 -13.99 22.93
C GLU A 177 5.89 -15.32 23.06
N LYS A 178 4.69 -15.41 22.48
CA LYS A 178 3.82 -16.60 22.58
C LYS A 178 4.09 -17.65 21.53
N GLN A 179 4.95 -17.36 20.55
CA GLN A 179 5.19 -18.23 19.39
C GLN A 179 5.67 -19.61 19.83
N LEU A 180 6.63 -19.68 20.75
CA LEU A 180 7.22 -20.94 21.18
C LEU A 180 6.19 -21.83 21.89
N GLU A 181 5.42 -21.25 22.83
CA GLU A 181 4.35 -21.95 23.55
C GLU A 181 3.29 -22.50 22.59
N PHE A 182 2.91 -21.68 21.60
CA PHE A 182 1.95 -22.05 20.57
C PHE A 182 2.45 -23.22 19.70
N LEU A 183 3.69 -23.15 19.20
CA LEU A 183 4.28 -24.20 18.37
C LEU A 183 4.43 -25.52 19.14
N THR A 184 4.77 -25.46 20.43
CA THR A 184 4.81 -26.66 21.29
C THR A 184 3.43 -27.25 21.51
N ALA A 185 2.39 -26.43 21.70
CA ALA A 185 1.02 -26.90 21.85
C ALA A 185 0.49 -27.59 20.58
N ILE A 186 0.85 -27.10 19.38
CA ILE A 186 0.49 -27.72 18.11
C ILE A 186 1.11 -29.10 17.96
N LYS A 187 2.40 -29.28 18.28
CA LYS A 187 3.10 -30.57 18.21
C LYS A 187 2.43 -31.68 19.04
N ILE A 188 1.74 -31.31 20.12
CA ILE A 188 1.07 -32.24 21.04
C ILE A 188 -0.33 -32.62 20.54
N SER A 189 -0.92 -31.81 19.64
CA SER A 189 -2.27 -32.00 19.13
C SER A 189 -2.31 -32.83 17.83
N ASP A 190 -2.77 -34.07 17.97
CA ASP A 190 -3.28 -35.00 16.94
C ASP A 190 -2.27 -35.77 16.05
N ALA A 191 -2.67 -37.01 15.73
CA ALA A 191 -1.95 -37.93 14.86
C ALA A 191 -2.11 -37.54 13.37
N LYS A 192 -1.00 -37.62 12.63
CA LYS A 192 -0.92 -37.32 11.19
C LYS A 192 -1.98 -38.08 10.39
N THR A 193 -3.00 -37.40 9.93
CA THR A 193 -3.92 -37.91 8.90
C THR A 193 -3.57 -37.29 7.56
N ASP A 194 -3.35 -38.12 6.55
CA ASP A 194 -3.11 -37.68 5.18
C ASP A 194 -4.40 -37.06 4.63
N ILE A 195 -4.45 -35.73 4.49
CA ILE A 195 -5.66 -35.01 4.09
C ILE A 195 -5.62 -34.77 2.58
N LYS A 196 -6.70 -35.18 1.88
CA LYS A 196 -6.87 -34.88 0.45
C LYS A 196 -7.09 -33.37 0.23
N PRO A 197 -6.62 -32.80 -0.89
CA PRO A 197 -6.83 -31.39 -1.21
C PRO A 197 -8.32 -31.01 -1.17
N PRO A 198 -8.69 -29.90 -0.49
CA PRO A 198 -10.05 -29.37 -0.56
C PRO A 198 -10.36 -28.89 -1.99
N ARG A 199 -11.61 -29.11 -2.44
CA ARG A 199 -12.08 -28.70 -3.77
C ARG A 199 -11.96 -27.17 -3.93
N ASP A 200 -11.49 -26.71 -5.10
CA ASP A 200 -11.24 -25.29 -5.38
C ASP A 200 -12.45 -24.38 -5.13
N GLU A 201 -13.67 -24.87 -5.40
CA GLU A 201 -14.92 -24.15 -5.16
C GLU A 201 -15.24 -23.89 -3.67
N GLN A 202 -14.64 -24.65 -2.75
CA GLN A 202 -14.87 -24.54 -1.29
C GLN A 202 -13.80 -23.71 -0.58
N ARG A 203 -12.70 -23.36 -1.27
CA ARG A 203 -11.61 -22.53 -0.72
C ARG A 203 -12.10 -21.09 -0.58
N SER A 204 -12.27 -20.62 0.66
CA SER A 204 -12.81 -19.30 0.98
C SER A 204 -11.95 -18.14 0.46
N LEU A 205 -10.65 -18.35 0.30
CA LEU A 205 -9.68 -17.36 -0.18
C LEU A 205 -9.36 -17.51 -1.69
N GLY A 206 -9.55 -18.70 -2.27
CA GLY A 206 -9.35 -18.97 -3.71
C GLY A 206 -10.49 -18.51 -4.62
N ARG A 207 -11.64 -18.09 -4.06
CA ARG A 207 -12.79 -17.54 -4.81
C ARG A 207 -12.54 -16.12 -5.35
N PHE A 208 -11.48 -15.44 -4.93
CA PHE A 208 -11.18 -14.06 -5.32
C PHE A 208 -10.28 -13.95 -6.55
N LYS A 209 -10.51 -14.83 -7.55
CA LYS A 209 -9.78 -14.75 -8.83
C LYS A 209 -10.30 -13.64 -9.75
N ASP A 210 -11.54 -13.16 -9.56
CA ASP A 210 -12.24 -12.39 -10.60
C ASP A 210 -12.83 -11.03 -10.20
N GLN A 211 -12.67 -10.49 -8.98
CA GLN A 211 -13.20 -9.15 -8.69
C GLN A 211 -12.29 -8.31 -7.79
N SER A 212 -12.16 -7.06 -8.20
CA SER A 212 -11.41 -5.90 -7.67
C SER A 212 -11.72 -5.47 -6.23
N THR A 213 -11.98 -6.43 -5.35
CA THR A 213 -12.29 -6.19 -3.94
C THR A 213 -11.29 -6.95 -3.07
N TRP A 214 -10.42 -6.19 -2.40
CA TRP A 214 -9.65 -6.65 -1.25
C TRP A 214 -10.59 -7.34 -0.24
N LEU A 215 -10.07 -8.25 0.59
CA LEU A 215 -10.88 -9.07 1.49
C LEU A 215 -11.90 -8.27 2.31
N PRO A 216 -13.22 -8.45 2.04
CA PRO A 216 -14.28 -7.79 2.79
C PRO A 216 -14.51 -8.39 4.17
N ASN A 217 -13.76 -9.42 4.57
CA ASN A 217 -13.57 -9.94 5.92
C ASN A 217 -12.48 -11.01 5.80
N ALA A 218 -11.31 -10.78 6.39
CA ALA A 218 -10.36 -11.87 6.58
C ALA A 218 -10.95 -12.78 7.67
N ASP A 219 -11.85 -13.68 7.28
CA ASP A 219 -12.29 -14.77 8.14
C ASP A 219 -11.12 -15.75 8.27
N PHE A 220 -10.14 -15.39 9.11
CA PHE A 220 -9.20 -16.34 9.70
C PHE A 220 -9.91 -17.30 10.68
N SER A 221 -11.24 -17.26 10.70
CA SER A 221 -12.13 -18.03 11.53
C SER A 221 -12.89 -19.03 10.65
N ASN A 222 -13.00 -20.29 11.10
CA ASN A 222 -13.55 -21.45 10.36
C ASN A 222 -12.57 -22.20 9.43
N ILE A 223 -11.27 -22.14 9.73
CA ILE A 223 -10.23 -22.88 9.00
C ILE A 223 -10.44 -24.40 9.13
N SER A 224 -11.03 -24.88 10.22
CA SER A 224 -11.32 -26.31 10.42
C SER A 224 -12.30 -26.89 9.40
N ARG A 225 -13.31 -26.11 8.97
CA ARG A 225 -14.32 -26.57 8.01
C ARG A 225 -13.81 -26.58 6.57
N VAL A 226 -12.92 -25.66 6.22
CA VAL A 226 -12.47 -25.45 4.84
C VAL A 226 -11.22 -26.27 4.53
N TYR A 227 -10.26 -26.31 5.44
CA TYR A 227 -8.95 -26.93 5.22
C TYR A 227 -8.75 -28.22 6.01
N HIS A 228 -9.80 -28.73 6.66
CA HIS A 228 -9.77 -29.95 7.49
C HIS A 228 -8.75 -29.89 8.65
N ILE A 229 -8.49 -28.69 9.17
CA ILE A 229 -7.63 -28.48 10.34
C ILE A 229 -8.39 -28.86 11.62
N SER A 230 -7.69 -29.41 12.62
CA SER A 230 -8.33 -29.82 13.87
C SER A 230 -8.94 -28.61 14.59
N LYS A 231 -10.10 -28.79 15.23
CA LYS A 231 -10.78 -27.70 15.98
C LYS A 231 -9.93 -27.18 17.15
N ASN A 232 -9.01 -27.99 17.66
CA ASN A 232 -8.08 -27.58 18.71
C ASN A 232 -6.99 -26.68 18.15
N GLN A 233 -6.40 -27.04 17.00
CA GLN A 233 -5.45 -26.20 16.28
C GLN A 233 -6.09 -24.86 15.84
N GLU A 234 -7.35 -24.86 15.40
CA GLU A 234 -8.05 -23.61 15.06
C GLU A 234 -8.22 -22.67 16.28
N LYS A 235 -8.51 -23.21 17.46
CA LYS A 235 -8.64 -22.40 18.69
C LYS A 235 -7.30 -21.78 19.09
N LEU A 236 -6.23 -22.57 19.04
CA LEU A 236 -4.87 -22.08 19.33
C LEU A 236 -4.45 -21.01 18.32
N TRP A 237 -4.74 -21.23 17.03
CA TRP A 237 -4.48 -20.27 15.98
C TRP A 237 -5.20 -18.95 16.24
N LYS A 238 -6.52 -19.01 16.47
CA LYS A 238 -7.32 -17.83 16.81
C LYS A 238 -6.75 -17.06 17.98
N TRP A 239 -6.35 -17.76 19.05
CA TRP A 239 -5.74 -17.13 20.22
C TRP A 239 -4.43 -16.39 19.91
N LEU A 240 -3.58 -16.94 19.02
CA LEU A 240 -2.33 -16.29 18.63
C LEU A 240 -2.59 -15.06 17.74
N ILE A 241 -3.44 -15.21 16.72
CA ILE A 241 -3.62 -14.20 15.68
C ILE A 241 -4.70 -13.15 15.99
N GLU A 242 -5.45 -13.29 17.09
CA GLU A 242 -6.55 -12.38 17.46
C GLU A 242 -6.15 -10.91 17.41
N GLN A 243 -5.01 -10.56 18.03
CA GLN A 243 -4.54 -9.17 18.07
C GLN A 243 -4.09 -8.65 16.70
N ALA A 244 -3.48 -9.49 15.87
CA ALA A 244 -3.10 -9.13 14.50
C ALA A 244 -4.34 -8.99 13.59
N SER A 245 -5.34 -9.84 13.78
CA SER A 245 -6.64 -9.78 13.08
C SER A 245 -7.42 -8.53 13.47
N ASP A 246 -7.44 -8.17 14.75
CA ASP A 246 -8.04 -6.92 15.23
C ASP A 246 -7.35 -5.71 14.60
N SER A 247 -6.02 -5.74 14.53
CA SER A 247 -5.20 -4.70 13.89
C SER A 247 -5.51 -4.57 12.40
N TYR A 248 -5.57 -5.68 11.67
CA TYR A 248 -6.01 -5.72 10.27
C TYR A 248 -7.40 -5.12 10.09
N SER A 249 -8.35 -5.46 10.96
CA SER A 249 -9.72 -4.93 10.92
C SER A 249 -9.76 -3.41 11.16
N MET A 250 -8.89 -2.89 12.01
CA MET A 250 -8.74 -1.45 12.26
C MET A 250 -8.20 -0.74 11.02
N PHE A 251 -7.12 -1.24 10.41
CA PHE A 251 -6.56 -0.65 9.19
C PHE A 251 -7.56 -0.67 8.04
N ARG A 252 -8.33 -1.74 7.91
CA ARG A 252 -9.40 -1.82 6.93
C ARG A 252 -10.50 -0.78 7.15
N ARG A 253 -10.95 -0.57 8.38
CA ARG A 253 -11.96 0.47 8.68
C ARG A 253 -11.45 1.85 8.29
N ILE A 254 -10.18 2.14 8.59
CA ILE A 254 -9.50 3.38 8.20
C ILE A 254 -9.50 3.53 6.66
N HIS A 255 -9.12 2.46 5.94
CA HIS A 255 -9.13 2.42 4.47
C HIS A 255 -10.54 2.67 3.90
N GLU A 256 -11.56 1.97 4.40
CA GLU A 256 -12.95 2.15 3.96
C GLU A 256 -13.46 3.58 4.24
N MET A 257 -13.07 4.18 5.36
CA MET A 257 -13.41 5.56 5.68
C MET A 257 -12.75 6.57 4.72
N ALA A 258 -11.54 6.27 4.24
CA ALA A 258 -10.86 7.09 3.24
C ALA A 258 -11.54 6.97 1.86
N SER A 259 -11.85 5.75 1.44
CA SER A 259 -12.49 5.44 0.15
C SER A 259 -13.94 5.91 0.07
N LYS A 260 -14.70 5.87 1.17
CA LYS A 260 -16.11 6.32 1.23
C LYS A 260 -16.29 7.74 1.77
N SER A 261 -15.21 8.54 1.83
CA SER A 261 -15.31 9.89 2.37
C SER A 261 -16.27 10.76 1.52
N PRO A 262 -17.08 11.64 2.12
CA PRO A 262 -17.99 12.51 1.36
C PRO A 262 -17.28 13.39 0.33
N SER A 263 -16.04 13.79 0.63
CA SER A 263 -15.19 14.54 -0.30
C SER A 263 -14.82 13.68 -1.51
N LYS A 264 -14.38 12.43 -1.30
CA LYS A 264 -14.03 11.49 -2.38
C LYS A 264 -15.25 11.19 -3.26
N GLN A 265 -16.40 10.90 -2.66
CA GLN A 265 -17.65 10.67 -3.41
C GLN A 265 -18.05 11.87 -4.27
N LEU A 266 -17.89 13.10 -3.75
CA LEU A 266 -18.14 14.32 -4.52
C LEU A 266 -17.20 14.41 -5.72
N PHE A 267 -15.92 14.07 -5.53
CA PHE A 267 -14.96 14.05 -6.62
C PHE A 267 -15.25 12.97 -7.64
N ASP A 268 -15.53 11.74 -7.22
CA ASP A 268 -15.85 10.64 -8.13
C ASP A 268 -17.07 11.01 -8.97
N ALA A 269 -18.13 11.54 -8.35
CA ALA A 269 -19.29 12.06 -9.07
C ALA A 269 -18.94 13.21 -10.05
N THR A 270 -17.97 14.06 -9.70
CA THR A 270 -17.51 15.17 -10.54
C THR A 270 -16.67 14.67 -11.72
N VAL A 271 -15.74 13.76 -11.49
CA VAL A 271 -14.90 13.11 -12.49
C VAL A 271 -15.78 12.33 -13.46
N SER A 272 -16.73 11.54 -12.96
CA SER A 272 -17.73 10.84 -13.80
C SER A 272 -18.59 11.81 -14.62
N HIS A 273 -18.90 12.99 -14.09
CA HIS A 273 -19.63 14.02 -14.86
C HIS A 273 -18.75 14.65 -15.96
N LEU A 274 -17.51 15.03 -15.64
CA LEU A 274 -16.57 15.58 -16.62
C LEU A 274 -16.21 14.56 -17.70
N TYR A 275 -16.02 13.30 -17.33
CA TYR A 275 -15.76 12.22 -18.26
C TYR A 275 -16.91 12.11 -19.27
N ARG A 276 -18.17 12.03 -18.80
CA ARG A 276 -19.36 12.00 -19.69
C ARG A 276 -19.47 13.24 -20.59
N LEU A 277 -19.03 14.40 -20.14
CA LEU A 277 -18.99 15.61 -20.98
C LEU A 277 -17.92 15.51 -22.08
N LYS A 278 -16.80 14.83 -21.84
CA LYS A 278 -15.70 14.65 -22.81
C LYS A 278 -15.94 13.50 -23.79
N THR A 279 -16.54 12.39 -23.33
CA THR A 279 -16.72 11.16 -24.13
C THR A 279 -18.13 10.98 -24.68
N GLY A 280 -19.08 11.81 -24.26
CA GLY A 280 -20.50 11.70 -24.63
C GLY A 280 -21.27 10.69 -23.77
N PRO A 281 -22.59 10.53 -23.98
CA PRO A 281 -23.46 9.66 -23.17
C PRO A 281 -23.21 8.15 -23.36
N SER A 282 -22.31 7.75 -24.26
CA SER A 282 -22.16 6.38 -24.75
C SER A 282 -21.45 5.43 -23.76
N ILE A 283 -20.81 5.95 -22.72
CA ILE A 283 -19.99 5.17 -21.78
C ILE A 283 -20.32 5.62 -20.34
N ASP A 284 -20.87 4.72 -19.52
CA ASP A 284 -21.20 4.98 -18.11
C ASP A 284 -19.99 4.66 -17.20
N PRO A 285 -19.37 5.65 -16.55
CA PRO A 285 -18.16 5.46 -15.73
C PRO A 285 -18.44 4.88 -14.33
N SER A 286 -19.69 4.52 -13.97
CA SER A 286 -19.96 3.77 -12.74
C SER A 286 -19.58 2.29 -12.83
N ILE A 287 -19.31 1.81 -14.04
CA ILE A 287 -18.72 0.50 -14.31
C ILE A 287 -17.21 0.71 -14.22
N GLY A 288 -16.54 0.05 -13.26
CA GLY A 288 -15.10 0.18 -13.08
C GLY A 288 -14.32 -0.22 -14.34
N PRO A 289 -13.09 0.27 -14.53
CA PRO A 289 -12.25 -0.08 -15.68
C PRO A 289 -12.11 -1.60 -15.91
N ASP A 290 -12.21 -2.39 -14.83
CA ASP A 290 -12.08 -3.85 -14.85
C ASP A 290 -13.27 -4.59 -15.50
N GLU A 291 -14.50 -4.07 -15.43
CA GLU A 291 -15.67 -4.73 -16.06
C GLU A 291 -15.77 -4.47 -17.58
N GLN A 292 -15.04 -3.48 -18.09
CA GLN A 292 -14.93 -3.17 -19.53
C GLN A 292 -13.75 -3.88 -20.21
N GLN A 293 -12.87 -4.51 -19.43
CA GLN A 293 -11.62 -5.13 -19.86
C GLN A 293 -11.83 -6.34 -20.79
N ALA A 294 -13.00 -6.99 -20.74
CA ALA A 294 -13.27 -8.21 -21.50
C ALA A 294 -13.56 -7.99 -23.01
N SER A 295 -13.70 -6.75 -23.48
CA SER A 295 -14.12 -6.46 -24.87
C SER A 295 -13.40 -5.30 -25.58
N MET A 296 -12.39 -4.68 -24.98
CA MET A 296 -11.76 -3.47 -25.51
C MET A 296 -10.27 -3.66 -25.84
N SER A 297 -9.76 -2.92 -26.83
CA SER A 297 -8.33 -2.94 -27.19
C SER A 297 -7.47 -2.18 -26.17
N ASP A 298 -6.20 -2.58 -25.97
CA ASP A 298 -5.26 -1.93 -25.03
C ASP A 298 -5.10 -0.41 -25.30
N GLU A 299 -5.21 0.00 -26.57
CA GLU A 299 -5.16 1.41 -26.98
C GLU A 299 -6.39 2.22 -26.55
N GLU A 300 -7.56 1.59 -26.46
CA GLU A 300 -8.78 2.24 -25.96
C GLU A 300 -8.75 2.35 -24.44
N TYR A 301 -8.28 1.33 -23.75
CA TYR A 301 -8.10 1.34 -22.29
C TYR A 301 -7.14 2.44 -21.84
N THR A 302 -6.02 2.60 -22.56
CA THR A 302 -5.02 3.65 -22.30
C THR A 302 -5.66 5.03 -22.47
N ARG A 303 -6.39 5.26 -23.57
CA ARG A 303 -7.10 6.52 -23.82
C ARG A 303 -8.16 6.83 -22.77
N ILE A 304 -8.91 5.83 -22.32
CA ILE A 304 -9.91 5.99 -21.25
C ILE A 304 -9.22 6.41 -19.95
N THR A 305 -8.16 5.71 -19.58
CA THR A 305 -7.39 5.98 -18.35
C THR A 305 -6.77 7.38 -18.36
N GLU A 306 -6.16 7.79 -19.48
CA GLU A 306 -5.61 9.15 -19.66
C GLU A 306 -6.71 10.22 -19.55
N THR A 307 -7.88 9.97 -20.13
CA THR A 307 -9.03 10.89 -20.07
C THR A 307 -9.53 11.03 -18.64
N ILE A 308 -9.62 9.92 -17.89
CA ILE A 308 -10.00 9.91 -16.47
C ILE A 308 -8.97 10.67 -15.63
N GLN A 309 -7.67 10.42 -15.83
CA GLN A 309 -6.59 11.13 -15.13
C GLN A 309 -6.62 12.64 -15.42
N SER A 310 -6.88 13.05 -16.67
CA SER A 310 -7.10 14.45 -17.02
C SER A 310 -8.29 15.05 -16.28
N CYS A 311 -9.41 14.32 -16.17
CA CYS A 311 -10.58 14.77 -15.40
C CYS A 311 -10.29 14.89 -13.90
N MET A 312 -9.47 14.00 -13.34
CA MET A 312 -9.03 14.07 -11.94
C MET A 312 -8.19 15.33 -11.67
N LEU A 313 -7.23 15.63 -12.56
CA LEU A 313 -6.40 16.84 -12.47
C LEU A 313 -7.23 18.13 -12.60
N GLU A 314 -8.22 18.15 -13.49
CA GLU A 314 -9.16 19.27 -13.61
C GLU A 314 -10.00 19.50 -12.35
N CYS A 315 -10.30 18.42 -11.62
CA CYS A 315 -11.00 18.47 -10.34
C CYS A 315 -10.06 18.82 -9.17
N GLY A 316 -8.74 18.72 -9.36
CA GLY A 316 -7.75 18.95 -8.32
C GLY A 316 -7.60 17.77 -7.36
N LEU A 317 -7.92 16.55 -7.83
CA LEU A 317 -7.53 15.32 -7.14
C LEU A 317 -6.08 14.96 -7.49
N PRO A 318 -5.33 14.38 -6.53
CA PRO A 318 -4.10 13.67 -6.86
C PRO A 318 -4.41 12.50 -7.81
N ARG A 319 -3.39 12.04 -8.53
CA ARG A 319 -3.53 11.06 -9.63
C ARG A 319 -4.01 9.67 -9.18
N ASP A 320 -3.85 9.34 -7.90
CA ASP A 320 -4.44 8.13 -7.28
C ASP A 320 -5.95 8.27 -7.01
N GLY A 321 -6.52 9.44 -7.23
CA GLY A 321 -7.91 9.75 -6.96
C GLY A 321 -8.22 9.93 -5.48
N HIS A 322 -7.27 9.75 -4.56
CA HIS A 322 -7.50 9.88 -3.12
C HIS A 322 -6.87 11.15 -2.60
N GLY A 323 -7.48 11.73 -1.56
CA GLY A 323 -6.97 12.94 -0.93
C GLY A 323 -5.79 12.64 -0.02
N GLY A 324 -4.69 12.05 -0.51
CA GLY A 324 -3.40 11.91 0.21
C GLY A 324 -2.97 10.48 0.55
N SER A 325 -1.74 10.35 1.07
CA SER A 325 -1.07 9.06 1.30
C SER A 325 -1.76 8.15 2.31
N SER A 326 -2.62 8.68 3.19
CA SER A 326 -3.23 7.90 4.27
C SER A 326 -4.00 6.67 3.79
N ASN A 327 -4.56 6.73 2.57
CA ASN A 327 -5.20 5.57 1.96
C ASN A 327 -4.17 4.46 1.66
N VAL A 328 -3.07 4.82 1.01
CA VAL A 328 -1.93 3.95 0.69
C VAL A 328 -1.27 3.44 1.97
N ASP A 329 -1.16 4.29 3.00
CA ASP A 329 -0.61 3.93 4.31
C ASP A 329 -1.46 2.86 4.99
N SER A 330 -2.78 3.02 5.02
CA SER A 330 -3.67 2.01 5.60
C SER A 330 -3.58 0.66 4.87
N LEU A 331 -3.48 0.67 3.53
CA LEU A 331 -3.32 -0.55 2.74
C LEU A 331 -1.94 -1.18 2.95
N HIS A 332 -0.89 -0.37 3.07
CA HIS A 332 0.45 -0.86 3.38
C HIS A 332 0.47 -1.63 4.71
N GLU A 333 -0.16 -1.09 5.75
CA GLU A 333 -0.21 -1.78 7.04
C GLU A 333 -1.13 -3.00 7.04
N MET A 334 -2.21 -3.01 6.25
CA MET A 334 -2.99 -4.22 6.00
C MET A 334 -2.13 -5.33 5.40
N THR A 335 -1.29 -4.99 4.42
CA THR A 335 -0.35 -5.92 3.78
C THR A 335 0.68 -6.42 4.79
N ASN A 336 1.24 -5.55 5.64
CA ASN A 336 2.18 -5.95 6.70
C ASN A 336 1.53 -6.92 7.70
N ALA A 337 0.29 -6.68 8.11
CA ALA A 337 -0.46 -7.57 8.98
C ALA A 337 -0.72 -8.94 8.33
N LEU A 338 -1.08 -8.99 7.05
CA LEU A 338 -1.24 -10.24 6.30
C LEU A 338 0.07 -11.01 6.18
N ILE A 339 1.16 -10.31 5.89
CA ILE A 339 2.51 -10.89 5.85
C ILE A 339 2.85 -11.44 7.25
N LEU A 340 2.56 -10.75 8.34
CA LEU A 340 2.80 -11.28 9.69
C LEU A 340 2.04 -12.60 9.93
N VAL A 341 0.76 -12.66 9.57
CA VAL A 341 -0.07 -13.87 9.71
C VAL A 341 0.47 -15.02 8.83
N LEU A 342 0.87 -14.71 7.60
CA LEU A 342 1.48 -15.69 6.69
C LEU A 342 2.79 -16.26 7.26
N ALA A 343 3.60 -15.45 7.94
CA ALA A 343 4.82 -15.94 8.56
C ALA A 343 4.51 -17.00 9.63
N GLN A 344 3.49 -16.75 10.46
CA GLN A 344 3.07 -17.71 11.48
C GLN A 344 2.51 -19.00 10.87
N ALA A 345 1.73 -18.91 9.78
CA ALA A 345 1.21 -20.08 9.08
C ALA A 345 2.34 -20.96 8.51
N LEU A 346 3.41 -20.34 7.98
CA LEU A 346 4.59 -21.06 7.49
C LEU A 346 5.34 -21.78 8.61
N GLU A 347 5.47 -21.19 9.80
CA GLU A 347 6.09 -21.86 10.95
C GLU A 347 5.28 -23.07 11.42
N VAL A 348 3.95 -22.98 11.41
CA VAL A 348 3.07 -24.13 11.69
C VAL A 348 3.26 -25.22 10.63
N LEU A 349 3.31 -24.83 9.35
CA LEU A 349 3.50 -25.76 8.25
C LEU A 349 4.83 -26.52 8.33
N LYS A 350 5.90 -25.90 8.85
CA LYS A 350 7.20 -26.57 9.07
C LYS A 350 7.11 -27.69 10.11
N ILE A 351 6.16 -27.61 11.04
CA ILE A 351 5.95 -28.60 12.10
C ILE A 351 5.03 -29.73 11.62
N GLU A 352 3.86 -29.37 11.10
CA GLU A 352 2.83 -30.33 10.69
C GLU A 352 3.20 -31.05 9.38
N GLY A 353 3.98 -30.38 8.54
CA GLY A 353 4.42 -30.88 7.24
C GLY A 353 3.43 -30.62 6.10
N PRO A 354 3.84 -30.90 4.85
CA PRO A 354 3.11 -30.54 3.63
C PRO A 354 1.81 -31.34 3.40
N SER A 355 1.63 -32.48 4.07
CA SER A 355 0.40 -33.30 4.00
C SER A 355 -0.77 -32.75 4.83
N SER A 356 -0.53 -31.67 5.58
CA SER A 356 -1.53 -31.07 6.45
C SER A 356 -2.41 -30.05 5.72
N GLY A 357 -3.61 -29.78 6.27
CA GLY A 357 -4.50 -28.72 5.80
C GLY A 357 -3.86 -27.32 5.79
N TRP A 358 -2.82 -27.11 6.60
CA TRP A 358 -2.04 -25.87 6.65
C TRP A 358 -1.33 -25.55 5.33
N TYR A 359 -1.02 -26.54 4.49
CA TYR A 359 -0.40 -26.31 3.19
C TYR A 359 -1.31 -25.49 2.28
N TRP A 360 -2.59 -25.88 2.19
CA TRP A 360 -3.61 -25.24 1.37
C TRP A 360 -4.06 -23.90 1.94
N PHE A 361 -4.14 -23.79 3.27
CA PHE A 361 -4.40 -22.51 3.93
C PHE A 361 -3.28 -21.50 3.66
N THR A 362 -2.03 -21.95 3.67
CA THR A 362 -0.87 -21.09 3.40
C THR A 362 -0.82 -20.65 1.93
N GLU A 363 -1.14 -21.54 0.98
CA GLU A 363 -1.27 -21.20 -0.45
C GLU A 363 -2.25 -20.04 -0.66
N ASP A 364 -3.42 -20.17 -0.07
CA ASP A 364 -4.50 -19.22 -0.16
C ASP A 364 -4.13 -17.86 0.50
N LEU A 365 -3.42 -17.89 1.64
CA LEU A 365 -2.87 -16.67 2.26
C LEU A 365 -1.82 -15.98 1.38
N ILE A 366 -0.97 -16.75 0.68
CA ILE A 366 0.02 -16.21 -0.26
C ILE A 366 -0.69 -15.50 -1.42
N GLN A 367 -1.70 -16.13 -2.02
CA GLN A 367 -2.48 -15.52 -3.11
C GLN A 367 -3.16 -14.23 -2.65
N CYS A 368 -3.79 -14.26 -1.48
CA CYS A 368 -4.40 -13.11 -0.85
C CYS A 368 -3.41 -11.95 -0.65
N ALA A 369 -2.27 -12.21 -0.01
CA ALA A 369 -1.25 -11.19 0.21
C ALA A 369 -0.72 -10.65 -1.13
N GLY A 370 -0.67 -11.49 -2.18
CA GLY A 370 -0.27 -11.08 -3.53
C GLY A 370 -1.19 -10.03 -4.13
N ILE A 371 -2.51 -10.24 -4.04
CA ILE A 371 -3.50 -9.27 -4.53
C ILE A 371 -3.34 -7.92 -3.80
N HIS A 372 -3.20 -7.95 -2.47
CA HIS A 372 -3.03 -6.73 -1.68
C HIS A 372 -1.76 -5.95 -2.04
N VAL A 373 -0.65 -6.66 -2.27
CA VAL A 373 0.62 -6.05 -2.68
C VAL A 373 0.52 -5.43 -4.07
N GLU A 374 -0.15 -6.09 -5.02
CA GLU A 374 -0.33 -5.53 -6.37
C GLU A 374 -1.18 -4.27 -6.36
N ILE A 375 -2.32 -4.28 -5.65
CA ILE A 375 -3.16 -3.08 -5.49
C ILE A 375 -2.35 -1.95 -4.83
N LEU A 376 -1.55 -2.26 -3.81
CA LEU A 376 -0.69 -1.26 -3.15
C LEU A 376 0.33 -0.66 -4.13
N LYS A 377 0.95 -1.50 -4.97
CA LYS A 377 1.93 -1.09 -5.97
C LYS A 377 1.30 -0.19 -7.03
N GLU A 378 0.14 -0.55 -7.55
CA GLU A 378 -0.61 0.24 -8.53
C GLU A 378 -1.04 1.60 -7.97
N LEU A 379 -1.58 1.63 -6.74
CA LEU A 379 -1.95 2.88 -6.08
C LEU A 379 -0.73 3.77 -5.82
N ALA A 380 0.40 3.19 -5.41
CA ALA A 380 1.63 3.94 -5.19
C ALA A 380 2.21 4.51 -6.51
N LEU A 381 2.17 3.75 -7.61
CA LEU A 381 2.56 4.19 -8.94
C LEU A 381 1.67 5.34 -9.44
N ASN A 382 0.35 5.16 -9.37
CA ASN A 382 -0.61 6.16 -9.83
C ASN A 382 -0.52 7.44 -9.00
N GLY A 383 -0.34 7.32 -7.68
CA GLY A 383 -0.18 8.44 -6.76
C GLY A 383 1.19 9.11 -6.77
N LYS A 384 2.17 8.57 -7.51
CA LYS A 384 3.58 8.99 -7.49
C LYS A 384 4.16 9.03 -6.07
N TYR A 385 3.86 8.01 -5.27
CA TYR A 385 4.37 7.87 -3.90
C TYR A 385 5.64 7.01 -3.91
N ASP A 386 6.76 7.56 -4.37
CA ASP A 386 7.98 6.78 -4.64
C ASP A 386 8.47 5.98 -3.42
N LYS A 387 8.39 6.55 -2.21
CA LYS A 387 8.72 5.83 -0.96
C LYS A 387 7.82 4.64 -0.72
N LYS A 388 6.50 4.81 -0.92
CA LYS A 388 5.50 3.74 -0.70
C LYS A 388 5.59 2.67 -1.78
N LEU A 389 5.94 3.07 -3.00
CA LEU A 389 6.23 2.16 -4.09
C LEU A 389 7.42 1.26 -3.74
N ALA A 390 8.52 1.83 -3.24
CA ALA A 390 9.67 1.05 -2.79
C ALA A 390 9.27 0.03 -1.71
N PHE A 391 8.49 0.44 -0.70
CA PHE A 391 8.00 -0.50 0.31
C PHE A 391 7.07 -1.58 -0.25
N ALA A 392 6.18 -1.25 -1.19
CA ALA A 392 5.30 -2.22 -1.84
C ALA A 392 6.11 -3.29 -2.61
N ARG A 393 7.14 -2.87 -3.34
CA ARG A 393 8.07 -3.78 -4.04
C ARG A 393 8.83 -4.68 -3.04
N MET A 394 9.27 -4.13 -1.91
CA MET A 394 9.89 -4.92 -0.84
C MET A 394 8.93 -5.96 -0.25
N SER A 395 7.67 -5.58 0.02
CA SER A 395 6.63 -6.53 0.46
C SER A 395 6.37 -7.61 -0.60
N ARG A 396 6.42 -7.28 -1.90
CA ARG A 396 6.32 -8.24 -3.00
C ARG A 396 7.48 -9.22 -3.01
N MET A 397 8.72 -8.74 -2.89
CA MET A 397 9.90 -9.60 -2.80
C MET A 397 9.81 -10.57 -1.61
N GLU A 398 9.38 -10.07 -0.45
CA GLU A 398 9.19 -10.91 0.74
C GLU A 398 8.11 -11.98 0.54
N LEU A 399 7.02 -11.64 -0.16
CA LEU A 399 5.97 -12.60 -0.52
C LEU A 399 6.46 -13.66 -1.51
N LEU A 400 7.21 -13.25 -2.55
CA LEU A 400 7.78 -14.16 -3.55
C LEU A 400 8.76 -15.15 -2.90
N LEU A 401 9.59 -14.66 -1.97
CA LEU A 401 10.47 -15.51 -1.15
C LEU A 401 9.66 -16.57 -0.38
N ARG A 402 8.60 -16.14 0.31
CA ARG A 402 7.73 -17.04 1.09
C ARG A 402 6.97 -18.04 0.22
N ALA A 403 6.55 -17.63 -0.97
CA ALA A 403 5.94 -18.52 -1.96
C ALA A 403 6.93 -19.59 -2.42
N THR A 404 8.19 -19.22 -2.69
CA THR A 404 9.24 -20.18 -3.05
C THR A 404 9.54 -21.15 -1.91
N GLN A 405 9.58 -20.68 -0.66
CA GLN A 405 9.72 -21.54 0.52
C GLN A 405 8.56 -22.54 0.63
N TRP A 406 7.31 -22.08 0.49
CA TRP A 406 6.13 -22.93 0.51
C TRP A 406 6.16 -24.02 -0.58
N ILE A 407 6.53 -23.67 -1.81
CA ILE A 407 6.69 -24.65 -2.91
C ILE A 407 7.78 -25.67 -2.57
N GLY A 408 8.89 -25.22 -1.97
CA GLY A 408 10.01 -26.08 -1.61
C GLY A 408 9.65 -27.15 -0.59
N MET A 409 8.66 -26.92 0.27
CA MET A 409 8.26 -27.83 1.35
C MET A 409 7.55 -29.11 0.87
N ARG A 410 6.97 -29.12 -0.33
CA ARG A 410 6.29 -30.31 -0.88
C ARG A 410 7.21 -31.04 -1.87
N VAL A 411 7.39 -32.34 -1.66
CA VAL A 411 8.07 -33.21 -2.63
C VAL A 411 7.11 -33.44 -3.80
N ALA A 412 7.53 -33.06 -5.01
CA ALA A 412 6.75 -33.28 -6.23
C ALA A 412 6.96 -34.72 -6.74
N SER A 413 5.93 -35.30 -7.34
CA SER A 413 6.08 -36.53 -8.14
C SER A 413 6.86 -36.24 -9.42
N GLU A 414 7.35 -37.29 -10.11
CA GLU A 414 8.06 -37.14 -11.40
C GLU A 414 7.25 -36.35 -12.43
N ASP A 415 5.92 -36.53 -12.44
CA ASP A 415 4.99 -35.80 -13.33
C ASP A 415 4.76 -34.34 -12.92
N GLU A 416 4.89 -34.00 -11.64
CA GLU A 416 4.69 -32.65 -11.10
C GLU A 416 6.00 -31.83 -11.06
N LEU A 417 7.15 -32.48 -11.22
CA LEU A 417 8.47 -31.86 -11.04
C LEU A 417 8.73 -30.74 -12.06
N ASP A 418 8.40 -30.95 -13.33
CA ASP A 418 8.56 -29.95 -14.40
C ASP A 418 7.68 -28.70 -14.13
N ALA A 419 6.43 -28.91 -13.72
CA ALA A 419 5.52 -27.81 -13.37
C ALA A 419 6.02 -27.05 -12.13
N LYS A 420 6.54 -27.76 -11.12
CA LYS A 420 7.14 -27.16 -9.92
C LYS A 420 8.36 -26.31 -10.28
N LEU A 421 9.28 -26.83 -11.08
CA LEU A 421 10.49 -26.10 -11.50
C LEU A 421 10.13 -24.83 -12.27
N LYS A 422 9.23 -24.92 -13.26
CA LYS A 422 8.72 -23.77 -14.00
C LYS A 422 8.11 -22.71 -13.08
N ARG A 423 7.40 -23.13 -12.03
CA ARG A 423 6.82 -22.19 -11.07
C ARG A 423 7.88 -21.51 -10.21
N VAL A 424 8.89 -22.24 -9.74
CA VAL A 424 10.02 -21.67 -8.97
C VAL A 424 10.81 -20.68 -9.83
N ASP A 425 11.06 -21.02 -11.10
CA ASP A 425 11.77 -20.15 -12.03
C ASP A 425 10.99 -18.87 -12.28
N TYR A 426 9.67 -18.96 -12.53
CA TYR A 426 8.80 -17.79 -12.65
C TYR A 426 8.85 -16.90 -11.40
N LEU A 427 8.75 -17.46 -10.19
CA LEU A 427 8.83 -16.67 -8.95
C LEU A 427 10.19 -15.98 -8.79
N THR A 428 11.27 -16.66 -9.20
CA THR A 428 12.63 -16.12 -9.17
C THR A 428 12.79 -14.99 -10.18
N GLU A 429 12.29 -15.13 -11.40
CA GLU A 429 12.30 -14.07 -12.40
C GLU A 429 11.52 -12.84 -11.92
N GLN A 430 10.31 -13.03 -11.39
CA GLN A 430 9.52 -11.93 -10.82
C GLN A 430 10.24 -11.23 -9.66
N PHE A 431 10.97 -11.99 -8.83
CA PHE A 431 11.77 -11.43 -7.73
C PHE A 431 12.91 -10.56 -8.27
N MET A 432 13.65 -11.05 -9.28
CA MET A 432 14.76 -10.31 -9.89
C MET A 432 14.29 -9.05 -10.61
N MET A 433 13.11 -9.08 -11.22
CA MET A 433 12.49 -7.88 -11.81
C MET A 433 12.23 -6.80 -10.76
N GLU A 434 11.64 -7.17 -9.61
CA GLU A 434 11.39 -6.20 -8.53
C GLU A 434 12.68 -5.67 -7.90
N LEU A 435 13.71 -6.52 -7.77
CA LEU A 435 15.03 -6.12 -7.30
C LEU A 435 15.65 -5.05 -8.21
N LYS A 436 15.66 -5.29 -9.52
CA LYS A 436 16.20 -4.35 -10.51
C LYS A 436 15.50 -2.99 -10.45
N GLU A 437 14.17 -3.01 -10.33
CA GLU A 437 13.36 -1.79 -10.22
C GLU A 437 13.66 -1.00 -8.94
N ILE A 438 13.99 -1.67 -7.83
CA ILE A 438 14.44 -1.00 -6.60
C ILE A 438 15.84 -0.41 -6.79
N GLU A 439 16.76 -1.11 -7.44
CA GLU A 439 18.11 -0.60 -7.69
C GLU A 439 18.12 0.65 -8.56
N GLU A 440 17.26 0.69 -9.59
CA GLU A 440 17.15 1.79 -10.55
C GLU A 440 16.26 2.94 -10.05
N GLY A 441 15.17 2.63 -9.33
CA GLY A 441 14.09 3.58 -9.01
C GLY A 441 13.96 3.98 -7.54
N CYS A 442 14.83 3.52 -6.63
CA CYS A 442 14.67 3.82 -5.21
C CYS A 442 14.99 5.30 -4.86
N PRO A 443 14.12 5.98 -4.08
CA PRO A 443 14.36 7.35 -3.62
C PRO A 443 15.65 7.48 -2.81
N LEU A 444 16.41 8.55 -3.06
CA LEU A 444 17.71 8.80 -2.42
C LEU A 444 17.65 8.75 -0.88
N GLU A 445 16.56 9.19 -0.28
CA GLU A 445 16.40 9.25 1.18
C GLU A 445 16.36 7.87 1.88
N ILE A 446 15.90 6.83 1.18
CA ILE A 446 15.73 5.48 1.74
C ILE A 446 16.62 4.45 1.06
N LYS A 447 17.45 4.88 0.10
CA LYS A 447 18.24 4.00 -0.78
C LYS A 447 19.11 3.03 0.02
N ASP A 448 19.84 3.50 1.01
CA ASP A 448 20.74 2.65 1.79
C ASP A 448 20.00 1.54 2.55
N GLU A 449 18.83 1.85 3.12
CA GLU A 449 18.02 0.87 3.84
C GLU A 449 17.36 -0.12 2.90
N CYS A 450 16.80 0.37 1.79
CA CYS A 450 16.21 -0.48 0.76
C CYS A 450 17.23 -1.44 0.16
N VAL A 451 18.43 -0.96 -0.17
CA VAL A 451 19.51 -1.80 -0.73
C VAL A 451 19.93 -2.87 0.29
N ARG A 452 20.19 -2.51 1.55
CA ARG A 452 20.55 -3.49 2.60
C ARG A 452 19.49 -4.58 2.78
N ARG A 453 18.21 -4.21 2.79
CA ARG A 453 17.13 -5.18 2.95
C ARG A 453 16.94 -6.02 1.69
N ALA A 454 17.11 -5.42 0.50
CA ALA A 454 17.01 -6.12 -0.78
C ALA A 454 18.12 -7.18 -0.94
N THR A 455 19.38 -6.86 -0.58
CA THR A 455 20.49 -7.82 -0.63
C THR A 455 20.26 -9.00 0.33
N LEU A 456 19.74 -8.75 1.54
CA LEU A 456 19.38 -9.82 2.47
C LEU A 456 18.26 -10.71 1.92
N LEU A 457 17.26 -10.12 1.26
CA LEU A 457 16.19 -10.90 0.63
C LEU A 457 16.70 -11.71 -0.56
N GLU A 458 17.62 -11.17 -1.35
CA GLU A 458 18.26 -11.86 -2.47
C GLU A 458 19.02 -13.11 -1.97
N GLU A 459 19.87 -12.96 -0.95
CA GLU A 459 20.57 -14.09 -0.33
C GLU A 459 19.59 -15.18 0.12
N ARG A 460 18.50 -14.80 0.81
CA ARG A 460 17.47 -15.75 1.25
C ARG A 460 16.73 -16.41 0.09
N MET A 461 16.49 -15.68 -0.99
CA MET A 461 15.80 -16.17 -2.19
C MET A 461 16.65 -17.19 -2.93
N THR A 462 17.96 -16.97 -3.05
CA THR A 462 18.86 -17.95 -3.67
C THR A 462 18.85 -19.29 -2.93
N ILE A 463 18.89 -19.25 -1.59
CA ILE A 463 18.81 -20.44 -0.73
C ILE A 463 17.45 -21.14 -0.89
N ALA A 464 16.35 -20.37 -0.86
CA ALA A 464 15.00 -20.91 -1.01
C ALA A 464 14.79 -21.56 -2.38
N ALA A 465 15.24 -20.92 -3.46
CA ALA A 465 15.14 -21.44 -4.82
C ALA A 465 15.99 -22.71 -5.01
N ALA A 466 17.21 -22.74 -4.47
CA ALA A 466 18.07 -23.93 -4.50
C ALA A 466 17.42 -25.11 -3.77
N SER A 467 16.87 -24.87 -2.58
CA SER A 467 16.14 -25.87 -1.80
C SER A 467 14.87 -26.35 -2.52
N ALA A 468 14.14 -25.44 -3.17
CA ALA A 468 12.91 -25.80 -3.88
C ALA A 468 13.16 -26.60 -5.17
N ARG A 469 14.28 -26.34 -5.86
CA ARG A 469 14.72 -27.07 -7.05
C ARG A 469 15.26 -28.47 -6.73
N ASN A 470 15.85 -28.67 -5.56
CA ASN A 470 16.47 -29.94 -5.20
C ASN A 470 16.21 -30.31 -3.72
N PRO A 471 15.22 -31.20 -3.44
CA PRO A 471 14.87 -31.60 -2.07
C PRO A 471 15.99 -32.29 -1.29
N THR A 472 17.01 -32.81 -1.98
CA THR A 472 18.14 -33.59 -1.43
C THR A 472 19.43 -32.76 -1.27
N CYS A 473 19.35 -31.43 -1.27
CA CYS A 473 20.53 -30.59 -1.10
C CYS A 473 21.01 -30.60 0.37
N TYR A 474 22.02 -31.42 0.68
CA TYR A 474 22.84 -31.27 1.89
C TYR A 474 23.50 -29.89 1.88
N HIS A 475 22.94 -28.94 2.62
CA HIS A 475 23.65 -27.70 2.93
C HIS A 475 24.75 -28.01 3.94
N GLN A 476 25.93 -27.42 3.74
CA GLN A 476 26.99 -27.49 4.75
C GLN A 476 26.49 -26.81 6.03
N VAL A 477 26.29 -27.60 7.09
CA VAL A 477 25.94 -27.12 8.43
C VAL A 477 26.99 -26.08 8.85
N THR A 478 26.54 -24.90 9.29
CA THR A 478 27.47 -23.84 9.69
C THR A 478 28.26 -24.27 10.92
N THR A 479 29.46 -23.70 11.13
CA THR A 479 30.28 -24.03 12.31
C THR A 479 29.53 -23.79 13.63
N ARG A 480 28.62 -22.81 13.67
CA ARG A 480 27.81 -22.52 14.86
C ARG A 480 26.78 -23.61 15.14
N GLU A 481 26.09 -24.09 14.11
CA GLU A 481 25.12 -25.21 14.22
C GLU A 481 25.83 -26.52 14.56
N LYS A 482 27.01 -26.79 13.96
CA LYS A 482 27.85 -27.95 14.32
C LYS A 482 28.23 -27.93 15.80
N VAL A 483 28.59 -26.77 16.36
CA VAL A 483 28.91 -26.61 17.79
C VAL A 483 27.67 -26.82 18.68
N GLN A 484 26.48 -26.40 18.24
CA GLN A 484 25.24 -26.63 18.99
C GLN A 484 24.84 -28.10 19.02
N LEU A 485 24.91 -28.79 17.87
CA LEU A 485 24.71 -30.24 17.76
C LEU A 485 25.70 -30.99 18.66
N PHE A 486 26.98 -30.62 18.60
CA PHE A 486 28.01 -31.17 19.47
C PHE A 486 27.67 -31.02 20.96
N ARG A 487 27.25 -29.83 21.40
CA ARG A 487 26.88 -29.57 22.81
C ARG A 487 25.69 -30.41 23.26
N ALA A 488 24.66 -30.53 22.44
CA ALA A 488 23.48 -31.33 22.75
C ALA A 488 23.82 -32.82 22.88
N MET A 489 24.58 -33.36 21.92
CA MET A 489 24.98 -34.77 21.96
C MET A 489 25.98 -35.08 23.07
N SER A 490 26.89 -34.16 23.40
CA SER A 490 27.88 -34.37 24.47
C SER A 490 27.24 -34.51 25.86
N GLN A 491 26.08 -33.87 26.09
CA GLN A 491 25.31 -34.03 27.33
C GLN A 491 24.72 -35.44 27.47
N GLU A 492 24.25 -36.04 26.38
CA GLU A 492 23.69 -37.40 26.38
C GLU A 492 24.79 -38.48 26.44
N LEU A 493 25.95 -38.22 25.84
CA LEU A 493 27.06 -39.19 25.73
C LEU A 493 28.04 -39.15 26.91
N GLY A 494 27.78 -38.30 27.92
CA GLY A 494 28.58 -38.20 29.14
C GLY A 494 30.06 -37.87 28.92
N GLY A 495 30.40 -37.23 27.79
CA GLY A 495 31.78 -36.86 27.43
C GLY A 495 32.71 -38.02 27.03
N THR A 496 32.19 -39.22 26.78
CA THR A 496 33.03 -40.42 26.46
C THR A 496 32.81 -40.97 25.04
N GLY A 497 32.01 -40.29 24.22
CA GLY A 497 31.74 -40.69 22.84
C GLY A 497 32.69 -40.04 21.84
N HIS A 498 33.17 -40.82 20.87
CA HIS A 498 34.00 -40.35 19.76
C HIS A 498 33.23 -40.34 18.43
N TRP A 499 33.59 -39.39 17.57
CA TRP A 499 32.93 -39.15 16.29
C TRP A 499 33.70 -39.83 15.14
N TYR A 500 32.96 -40.49 14.25
CA TYR A 500 33.48 -41.26 13.13
C TYR A 500 32.72 -40.97 11.84
N ARG A 501 33.32 -41.30 10.69
CA ARG A 501 32.70 -41.21 9.36
C ARG A 501 32.64 -42.58 8.71
N CYS A 502 31.52 -42.86 8.03
CA CYS A 502 31.38 -44.05 7.19
C CYS A 502 32.21 -43.91 5.90
N PRO A 503 32.36 -44.97 5.08
CA PRO A 503 33.12 -44.89 3.82
C PRO A 503 32.57 -43.86 2.82
N ASN A 504 31.29 -43.52 2.95
CA ASN A 504 30.59 -42.50 2.13
C ASN A 504 30.59 -41.10 2.78
N GLY A 505 31.28 -40.91 3.91
CA GLY A 505 31.48 -39.60 4.53
C GLY A 505 30.41 -39.15 5.54
N HIS A 506 29.40 -39.96 5.84
CA HIS A 506 28.37 -39.63 6.84
C HIS A 506 28.89 -39.81 8.26
N THR A 507 28.66 -38.79 9.10
CA THR A 507 29.13 -38.74 10.48
C THR A 507 28.23 -39.58 11.40
N TYR A 508 28.83 -40.37 12.28
CA TYR A 508 28.17 -41.15 13.32
C TYR A 508 28.99 -41.16 14.61
N VAL A 509 28.36 -41.50 15.73
CA VAL A 509 29.01 -41.56 17.04
C VAL A 509 29.05 -42.98 17.58
N ILE A 510 30.17 -43.35 18.21
CA ILE A 510 30.26 -44.54 19.05
C ILE A 510 30.27 -44.08 20.52
N GLY A 511 29.22 -44.42 21.26
CA GLY A 511 29.11 -44.15 22.71
C GLY A 511 29.87 -45.16 23.57
N ASN A 512 29.84 -44.97 24.91
CA ASN A 512 30.47 -45.83 25.91
C ASN A 512 31.96 -46.13 25.66
N CYS A 513 32.85 -45.27 26.17
CA CYS A 513 34.31 -45.30 26.00
C CYS A 513 34.84 -45.06 24.57
N GLY A 514 33.95 -44.89 23.60
CA GLY A 514 34.24 -44.38 22.26
C GLY A 514 35.00 -45.32 21.34
N GLY A 515 35.28 -46.56 21.76
CA GLY A 515 35.92 -47.58 20.93
C GLY A 515 34.92 -48.47 20.19
N ALA A 516 35.26 -48.84 18.95
CA ALA A 516 34.41 -49.69 18.11
C ALA A 516 34.32 -51.14 18.63
N MET A 517 33.21 -51.46 19.29
CA MET A 517 32.93 -52.79 19.86
C MET A 517 31.70 -53.48 19.26
N GLN A 518 30.94 -52.75 18.43
CA GLN A 518 29.75 -53.23 17.74
C GLN A 518 29.79 -52.80 16.27
N GLN A 519 29.31 -53.67 15.39
CA GLN A 519 29.09 -53.38 13.98
C GLN A 519 27.61 -53.04 13.74
N SER A 520 27.35 -52.09 12.85
CA SER A 520 26.01 -51.66 12.45
C SER A 520 26.04 -51.20 10.98
N THR A 521 24.92 -50.68 10.48
CA THR A 521 24.80 -50.09 9.14
C THR A 521 24.49 -48.60 9.25
N CYS A 522 25.05 -47.81 8.33
CA CYS A 522 24.78 -46.38 8.24
C CYS A 522 23.32 -46.16 7.88
N TYR A 523 22.60 -45.36 8.68
CA TYR A 523 21.19 -45.06 8.46
C TYR A 523 20.91 -44.32 7.14
N GLU A 524 21.91 -43.58 6.63
CA GLU A 524 21.76 -42.78 5.41
C GLU A 524 22.17 -43.52 4.13
N CYS A 525 23.23 -44.34 4.15
CA CYS A 525 23.75 -45.01 2.94
C CYS A 525 23.81 -46.53 3.00
N GLY A 526 23.46 -47.14 4.14
CA GLY A 526 23.52 -48.60 4.33
C GLY A 526 24.94 -49.18 4.41
N ALA A 527 26.00 -48.38 4.24
CA ALA A 527 27.39 -48.86 4.36
C ALA A 527 27.67 -49.39 5.78
N PRO A 528 28.54 -50.39 5.93
CA PRO A 528 28.83 -50.95 7.24
C PRO A 528 29.65 -49.98 8.11
N ILE A 529 29.19 -49.72 9.33
CA ILE A 529 29.77 -48.79 10.29
C ILE A 529 30.13 -49.49 11.61
N GLY A 530 31.00 -48.87 12.42
CA GLY A 530 31.47 -49.43 13.68
C GLY A 530 32.67 -50.38 13.51
N GLY A 531 32.72 -51.45 14.32
CA GLY A 531 33.89 -52.34 14.38
C GLY A 531 33.85 -53.31 15.56
N SER A 532 34.96 -54.01 15.80
CA SER A 532 35.10 -54.98 16.89
C SER A 532 36.48 -54.90 17.53
N SER A 533 36.59 -55.21 18.82
CA SER A 533 37.87 -55.19 19.56
C SER A 533 38.59 -53.84 19.50
N HIS A 534 37.83 -52.74 19.64
CA HIS A 534 38.30 -51.34 19.51
C HIS A 534 38.88 -50.99 18.13
N ARG A 535 38.68 -51.84 17.12
CA ARG A 535 39.17 -51.61 15.76
C ARG A 535 38.01 -51.31 14.83
N LEU A 536 38.07 -50.15 14.18
CA LEU A 536 37.11 -49.74 13.16
C LEU A 536 37.13 -50.72 11.98
N GLN A 537 35.96 -50.91 11.40
CA GLN A 537 35.79 -51.63 10.15
C GLN A 537 36.43 -50.86 8.99
N THR A 538 36.91 -51.59 7.99
CA THR A 538 37.63 -51.06 6.82
C THR A 538 36.80 -49.99 6.10
N GLY A 539 37.38 -48.80 5.93
CA GLY A 539 36.74 -47.66 5.27
C GLY A 539 36.09 -46.65 6.23
N ASN A 540 35.96 -46.97 7.52
CA ASN A 540 35.56 -46.00 8.53
C ASN A 540 36.75 -45.19 9.02
N THR A 541 36.58 -43.89 9.21
CA THR A 541 37.62 -42.96 9.69
C THR A 541 37.12 -42.14 10.88
N ALA A 542 38.02 -41.54 11.66
CA ALA A 542 37.61 -40.60 12.71
C ALA A 542 37.16 -39.26 12.09
N ASP A 543 36.13 -38.63 12.65
CA ASP A 543 35.67 -37.32 12.22
C ASP A 543 36.51 -36.22 12.89
N GLU A 544 37.64 -35.89 12.29
CA GLU A 544 38.61 -34.92 12.85
C GLU A 544 38.01 -33.53 13.10
N GLU A 545 36.94 -33.15 12.38
CA GLU A 545 36.28 -31.86 12.55
C GLU A 545 35.51 -31.80 13.87
N PHE A 546 34.73 -32.84 14.19
CA PHE A 546 34.01 -32.94 15.46
C PHE A 546 34.92 -33.30 16.64
N GLU A 547 35.94 -34.14 16.44
CA GLU A 547 36.98 -34.41 17.44
C GLU A 547 37.80 -33.15 17.79
N GLY A 548 37.97 -32.25 16.82
CA GLY A 548 38.61 -30.95 17.04
C GLY A 548 37.83 -30.00 17.95
N PHE A 549 36.53 -30.24 18.21
CA PHE A 549 35.76 -29.48 19.21
C PHE A 549 36.05 -29.96 20.64
N TYR A 550 36.27 -31.26 20.85
CA TYR A 550 36.70 -31.80 22.15
C TYR A 550 38.06 -31.23 22.57
N ARG A 551 39.04 -31.19 21.65
CA ARG A 551 40.39 -30.66 21.93
C ARG A 551 40.44 -29.17 22.26
N ARG A 552 39.37 -28.42 21.95
CA ARG A 552 39.28 -26.97 22.20
C ARG A 552 38.52 -26.63 23.51
N GLN A 553 37.97 -27.62 24.20
CA GLN A 553 37.28 -27.45 25.50
C GLN A 553 38.15 -27.81 26.71
N VAL A 554 39.29 -28.48 26.50
CA VAL A 554 40.35 -28.71 27.50
C VAL A 554 41.42 -27.65 27.31
#